data_AF-A0A2S9IX13-F1
#
_entry.id   AF-A0A2S9IX13-F1
#
_cell.length_a   1.000
_cell.length_b   1.000
_cell.length_c   1.000
_cell.angle_alpha   90.00
_cell.angle_beta   90.00
_cell.angle_gamma   90.00
#
_symmetry.space_group_name_H-M   'P 1'
#
loop_
_entity.id
_entity.type
_entity.pdbx_description
1 polymer ?
#
loop_
_entity_poly.entity_id
_entity_poly.type
_entity_poly.pdbx_seq_one_letter_code
_entity_poly.pdbx_strand_id
1 'polypeptide(L)'
;MLLGEGNLSFSVSLAQLAEQNVDMVSTTFEKEVHYSETAAKNARFLRRRGIKVLSGVDATDLTKFFGPVRFDLIVFQFPNVGSREPLYGRNPNHVLVRRVLGSAGSHLSYKGQVAITVVNSPHYDGAFDMDSAAKRNGYEPPRAHPFKFSDYPGYTHVKRKRTA
;
A
#
# COMPACT_ATOMS: atom_id res chain seq x y z
N MET A 1 -9.24 -1.56 0.80
CA MET A 1 -8.46 -0.56 0.01
C MET A 1 -7.05 -1.09 -0.24
N LEU A 2 -6.56 -0.95 -1.47
CA LEU A 2 -5.16 -1.17 -1.83
C LEU A 2 -4.48 0.20 -1.95
N LEU A 3 -3.49 0.45 -1.11
CA LEU A 3 -2.87 1.76 -0.92
C LEU A 3 -1.51 1.82 -1.63
N GLY A 4 -1.29 2.88 -2.41
CA GLY A 4 0.03 3.18 -2.96
C GLY A 4 0.52 2.15 -3.98
N GLU A 5 -0.39 1.55 -4.74
CA GLU A 5 -0.06 0.66 -5.84
C GLU A 5 0.86 1.36 -6.85
N GLY A 6 1.77 0.57 -7.44
CA GLY A 6 2.62 1.02 -8.53
C GLY A 6 1.85 1.01 -9.85
N ASN A 7 2.07 -0.04 -10.64
CA ASN A 7 1.39 -0.23 -11.93
C ASN A 7 -0.01 -0.89 -11.83
N LEU A 8 -0.59 -0.97 -10.62
CA LEU A 8 -1.90 -1.59 -10.34
C LEU A 8 -2.00 -3.10 -10.65
N SER A 9 -0.90 -3.80 -10.94
CA SER A 9 -0.95 -5.21 -11.33
C SER A 9 -1.43 -6.14 -10.20
N PHE A 10 -1.14 -5.80 -8.94
CA PHE A 10 -1.67 -6.58 -7.81
C PHE A 10 -3.18 -6.42 -7.69
N SER A 11 -3.67 -5.19 -7.82
CA SER A 11 -5.11 -4.91 -7.88
C SER A 11 -5.80 -5.70 -8.99
N VAL A 12 -5.19 -5.79 -10.18
CA VAL A 12 -5.71 -6.58 -11.31
C VAL A 12 -5.75 -8.07 -10.94
N SER A 13 -4.66 -8.60 -10.38
CA SER A 13 -4.58 -10.01 -9.98
C SER A 13 -5.68 -10.37 -8.98
N LEU A 14 -5.88 -9.55 -7.94
CA LEU A 14 -6.97 -9.75 -6.98
C LEU A 14 -8.35 -9.70 -7.63
N ALA A 15 -8.60 -8.74 -8.53
CA ALA A 15 -9.86 -8.63 -9.24
C ALA A 15 -10.14 -9.80 -10.19
N GLN A 16 -9.08 -10.49 -10.65
CA GLN A 16 -9.19 -11.69 -11.48
C GLN A 16 -9.41 -12.97 -10.65
N LEU A 17 -8.79 -13.05 -9.48
CA LEU A 17 -8.95 -14.18 -8.55
C LEU A 17 -10.30 -14.19 -7.86
N ALA A 18 -10.94 -13.03 -7.71
CA ALA A 18 -12.24 -12.95 -7.08
C ALA A 18 -13.35 -13.56 -7.97
N GLU A 19 -14.08 -14.50 -7.39
CA GLU A 19 -15.25 -15.14 -8.03
C GLU A 19 -16.42 -14.17 -8.22
N GLN A 20 -16.46 -13.10 -7.42
CA GLN A 20 -17.50 -12.08 -7.41
C GLN A 20 -16.89 -10.67 -7.53
N ASN A 21 -17.75 -9.67 -7.79
CA ASN A 21 -17.33 -8.27 -7.78
C ASN A 21 -16.71 -7.90 -6.43
N VAL A 22 -15.46 -7.45 -6.45
CA VAL A 22 -14.73 -7.02 -5.26
C VAL A 22 -15.10 -5.57 -4.95
N ASP A 23 -15.65 -5.31 -3.77
CA ASP A 23 -15.75 -3.95 -3.25
C ASP A 23 -14.37 -3.48 -2.79
N MET A 24 -13.62 -2.92 -3.73
CA MET A 24 -12.27 -2.41 -3.48
C MET A 24 -12.06 -1.05 -4.12
N VAL A 25 -11.26 -0.25 -3.41
CA VAL A 25 -10.62 0.96 -3.94
C VAL A 25 -9.14 0.67 -4.09
N SER A 26 -8.58 0.97 -5.26
CA SER A 26 -7.16 0.91 -5.53
C SER A 26 -6.60 2.32 -5.70
N THR A 27 -5.46 2.61 -5.06
CA THR A 27 -4.86 3.94 -5.09
C THR A 27 -3.41 3.91 -5.54
N THR A 28 -2.98 4.93 -6.26
CA THR A 28 -1.57 5.17 -6.61
C THR A 28 -1.11 6.50 -6.05
N PHE A 29 0.16 6.59 -5.65
CA PHE A 29 0.76 7.89 -5.31
C PHE A 29 1.05 8.73 -6.57
N GLU A 30 1.41 8.07 -7.66
CA GLU A 30 1.59 8.73 -8.96
C GLU A 30 0.25 9.27 -9.46
N LYS A 31 0.25 10.47 -10.05
CA LYS A 31 -0.91 11.04 -10.73
C LYS A 31 -1.13 10.32 -12.06
N GLU A 32 -2.38 10.17 -12.45
CA GLU A 32 -2.74 9.42 -13.67
C GLU A 32 -2.07 9.93 -14.95
N VAL A 33 -1.81 11.24 -15.05
CA VAL A 33 -1.07 11.84 -16.18
C VAL A 33 0.36 11.30 -16.35
N HIS A 34 0.93 10.71 -15.30
CA HIS A 34 2.27 10.11 -15.31
C HIS A 34 2.26 8.59 -15.38
N TYR A 35 1.09 7.96 -15.52
CA TYR A 35 1.02 6.52 -15.63
C TYR A 35 1.77 6.00 -16.85
N SER A 36 2.59 4.96 -16.63
CA SER A 36 3.05 4.10 -17.71
C SER A 36 1.87 3.50 -18.49
N GLU A 37 2.12 3.06 -19.72
CA GLU A 37 1.10 2.38 -20.52
C GLU A 37 0.49 1.16 -19.79
N THR A 38 1.32 0.42 -19.06
CA THR A 38 0.88 -0.72 -18.23
C THR A 38 -0.04 -0.26 -17.11
N ALA A 39 0.34 0.78 -16.36
CA ALA A 39 -0.48 1.31 -15.28
C ALA A 39 -1.83 1.82 -15.81
N ALA A 40 -1.83 2.55 -16.93
CA ALA A 40 -3.04 3.05 -17.57
C ALA A 40 -3.94 1.91 -18.07
N LYS A 41 -3.37 0.85 -18.66
CA LYS A 41 -4.12 -0.35 -19.07
C LYS A 41 -4.77 -1.05 -17.87
N ASN A 42 -4.02 -1.23 -16.78
CA ASN A 42 -4.52 -1.86 -15.57
C ASN A 42 -5.61 -1.01 -14.89
N ALA A 43 -5.44 0.31 -14.84
CA ALA A 43 -6.47 1.24 -14.34
C ALA A 43 -7.78 1.11 -15.13
N ARG A 44 -7.70 1.07 -16.47
CA ARG A 44 -8.88 0.88 -17.33
C ARG A 44 -9.55 -0.48 -17.09
N PHE A 45 -8.77 -1.55 -16.95
CA PHE A 45 -9.30 -2.88 -16.65
C PHE A 45 -10.09 -2.88 -15.32
N LEU A 46 -9.50 -2.32 -14.26
CA LEU A 46 -10.14 -2.25 -12.95
C LEU A 46 -11.44 -1.43 -12.99
N ARG A 47 -11.42 -0.26 -13.62
CA ARG A 47 -12.61 0.59 -13.76
C ARG A 47 -13.74 -0.12 -14.53
N ARG A 48 -13.42 -0.90 -15.57
CA ARG A 48 -14.40 -1.72 -16.30
C ARG A 48 -15.02 -2.83 -15.45
N ARG A 49 -14.32 -3.27 -14.40
CA ARG A 49 -14.82 -4.22 -13.39
C ARG A 49 -15.57 -3.54 -12.24
N GLY A 50 -15.84 -2.23 -12.32
CA GLY A 50 -16.52 -1.47 -11.27
C GLY A 50 -15.61 -1.06 -10.11
N ILE A 51 -14.30 -1.32 -10.18
CA ILE A 51 -13.34 -0.98 -9.12
C ILE A 51 -12.96 0.49 -9.22
N LYS A 52 -13.02 1.19 -8.09
CA LYS A 52 -12.60 2.60 -8.01
C LYS A 52 -11.07 2.69 -8.02
N VAL A 53 -10.53 3.47 -8.95
CA VAL A 53 -9.08 3.75 -9.06
C VAL A 53 -8.82 5.24 -8.83
N LEU A 54 -8.08 5.57 -7.78
CA LEU A 54 -7.70 6.94 -7.40
C LEU A 54 -6.20 7.16 -7.57
N SER A 55 -5.81 8.25 -8.23
CA SER A 55 -4.41 8.60 -8.45
C SER A 55 -3.98 9.80 -7.60
N GLY A 56 -2.68 9.97 -7.38
CA GLY A 56 -2.14 11.08 -6.59
C GLY A 56 -2.41 10.99 -5.09
N VAL A 57 -2.73 9.81 -4.56
CA VAL A 57 -3.09 9.63 -3.14
C VAL A 57 -1.83 9.56 -2.29
N ASP A 58 -1.69 10.51 -1.36
CA ASP A 58 -0.66 10.46 -0.32
C ASP A 58 -1.12 9.56 0.82
N ALA A 59 -0.43 8.41 0.97
CA ALA A 59 -0.71 7.43 2.00
C ALA A 59 -0.48 7.94 3.43
N THR A 60 0.20 9.09 3.60
CA THR A 60 0.45 9.71 4.90
C THR A 60 -0.63 10.73 5.29
N ASP A 61 -1.58 11.04 4.41
CA ASP A 61 -2.72 11.94 4.65
C ASP A 61 -3.99 11.46 3.92
N LEU A 62 -4.52 10.30 4.33
CA LEU A 62 -5.75 9.72 3.77
C LEU A 62 -7.00 10.57 4.01
N THR A 63 -7.04 11.37 5.07
CA THR A 63 -8.18 12.24 5.41
C THR A 63 -8.53 13.16 4.25
N LYS A 64 -7.51 13.70 3.58
CA LYS A 64 -7.66 14.58 2.41
C LYS A 64 -8.39 13.92 1.23
N PHE A 65 -8.31 12.60 1.10
CA PHE A 65 -8.84 11.87 -0.06
C PHE A 65 -10.12 11.09 0.25
N PHE A 66 -10.33 10.71 1.51
CA PHE A 66 -11.39 9.78 1.91
C PHE A 66 -12.38 10.36 2.93
N GLY A 67 -12.09 11.53 3.55
CA GLY A 67 -13.00 12.16 4.50
C GLY A 67 -13.46 11.19 5.61
N PRO A 68 -14.77 10.95 5.80
CA PRO A 68 -15.26 10.04 6.83
C PRO A 68 -15.25 8.56 6.43
N VAL A 69 -14.87 8.21 5.19
CA VAL A 69 -14.91 6.82 4.71
C VAL A 69 -13.97 5.94 5.56
N ARG A 70 -14.44 4.73 5.86
CA ARG A 70 -13.73 3.69 6.62
C ARG A 70 -13.60 2.42 5.79
N PHE A 71 -12.57 1.64 6.08
CA PHE A 71 -12.27 0.37 5.39
C PHE A 71 -12.05 -0.75 6.40
N ASP A 72 -12.50 -1.95 6.07
CA ASP A 72 -12.24 -3.17 6.86
C ASP A 72 -10.80 -3.67 6.68
N LEU A 73 -10.21 -3.40 5.52
CA LEU A 73 -8.83 -3.77 5.22
C LEU A 73 -8.14 -2.69 4.40
N ILE A 74 -6.99 -2.23 4.88
CA ILE A 74 -6.06 -1.36 4.15
C ILE A 74 -4.78 -2.16 3.87
N VAL A 75 -4.47 -2.41 2.61
CA VAL A 75 -3.27 -3.16 2.20
C VAL A 75 -2.23 -2.20 1.65
N PHE A 76 -1.00 -2.24 2.16
CA PHE A 76 0.11 -1.42 1.68
C PHE A 76 1.32 -2.30 1.35
N GLN A 77 1.69 -2.36 0.08
CA GLN A 77 2.69 -3.32 -0.39
C GLN A 77 4.05 -2.70 -0.68
N PHE A 78 5.07 -3.35 -0.15
CA PHE A 78 6.49 -3.09 -0.37
C PHE A 78 6.86 -1.60 -0.26
N PRO A 79 6.56 -0.94 0.88
CA PRO A 79 6.97 0.44 1.10
C PRO A 79 8.46 0.61 0.89
N ASN A 80 8.84 1.58 0.06
CA ASN A 80 10.24 1.89 -0.20
C ASN A 80 10.41 3.37 -0.52
N VAL A 81 11.17 4.08 0.32
CA VAL A 81 11.50 5.49 0.13
C VAL A 81 12.66 5.69 -0.87
N GLY A 82 13.40 4.62 -1.19
CA GLY A 82 14.54 4.68 -2.11
C GLY A 82 15.76 5.40 -1.53
N SER A 83 15.77 5.68 -0.22
CA SER A 83 16.90 6.28 0.51
C SER A 83 17.15 5.52 1.81
N ARG A 84 18.42 5.49 2.24
CA ARG A 84 18.86 4.98 3.55
C ARG A 84 19.35 6.08 4.49
N GLU A 85 19.39 7.32 4.02
CA GLU A 85 19.80 8.45 4.86
C GLU A 85 18.82 8.59 6.02
N PRO A 86 19.29 8.50 7.28
CA PRO A 86 18.40 8.53 8.43
C PRO A 86 17.55 9.80 8.46
N LEU A 87 16.25 9.64 8.66
CA LEU A 87 15.32 10.73 8.88
C LEU A 87 14.90 10.71 10.35
N TYR A 88 15.22 11.77 11.09
CA TYR A 88 15.04 11.84 12.55
C TYR A 88 15.75 10.70 13.31
N GLY A 89 16.94 10.30 12.84
CA GLY A 89 17.69 9.20 13.44
C GLY A 89 17.07 7.81 13.21
N ARG A 90 16.08 7.69 12.31
CA ARG A 90 15.41 6.43 11.97
C ARG A 90 15.51 6.13 10.49
N ASN A 91 15.39 4.86 10.15
CA ASN A 91 15.32 4.43 8.76
C ASN A 91 14.11 5.11 8.05
N PRO A 92 14.27 5.68 6.84
CA PRO A 92 13.17 6.31 6.12
C PRO A 92 11.95 5.40 5.89
N ASN A 93 12.16 4.09 5.70
CA ASN A 93 11.07 3.14 5.52
C ASN A 93 10.27 2.95 6.81
N HIS A 94 10.93 2.93 7.97
CA HIS A 94 10.22 2.97 9.27
C HIS A 94 9.40 4.24 9.42
N VAL A 95 9.97 5.41 9.07
CA VAL A 95 9.24 6.69 9.15
C VAL A 95 8.01 6.69 8.23
N LEU A 96 8.14 6.17 7.01
CA LEU A 96 7.04 6.01 6.07
C LEU A 96 5.94 5.11 6.64
N VAL A 97 6.28 3.89 7.07
CA VAL A 97 5.31 2.95 7.65
C VAL A 97 4.61 3.56 8.86
N ARG A 98 5.36 4.21 9.77
CA ARG A 98 4.77 4.87 10.94
C ARG A 98 3.75 5.93 10.56
N ARG A 99 4.05 6.77 9.55
CA ARG A 99 3.13 7.81 9.07
C ARG A 99 1.89 7.21 8.41
N VAL A 100 2.07 6.17 7.60
CA VAL A 100 0.94 5.46 6.96
C VAL A 100 0.03 4.81 8.00
N LEU A 101 0.58 4.15 9.03
CA LEU A 101 -0.21 3.57 10.11
C LEU A 101 -1.01 4.65 10.87
N GLY A 102 -0.39 5.79 11.16
CA GLY A 102 -1.08 6.91 11.80
C GLY A 102 -2.21 7.48 10.95
N SER A 103 -2.00 7.60 9.64
CA SER A 103 -3.04 8.03 8.70
C SER A 103 -4.16 6.99 8.55
N ALA A 104 -3.81 5.71 8.43
CA ALA A 104 -4.74 4.61 8.27
C ALA A 104 -5.65 4.42 9.49
N GLY A 105 -5.19 4.69 10.71
CA GLY A 105 -5.94 4.42 11.94
C GLY A 105 -7.29 5.14 11.96
N SER A 106 -7.32 6.38 11.49
CA SER A 106 -8.55 7.18 11.36
C SER A 106 -9.48 6.71 10.24
N HIS A 107 -9.07 5.75 9.41
CA HIS A 107 -9.82 5.23 8.27
C HIS A 107 -10.14 3.74 8.37
N LEU A 108 -9.96 3.13 9.54
CA LEU A 108 -10.40 1.76 9.79
C LEU A 108 -11.82 1.73 10.34
N SER A 109 -12.60 0.75 9.88
CA SER A 109 -13.87 0.39 10.51
C SER A 109 -13.61 -0.27 11.87
N TYR A 110 -14.68 -0.55 12.62
CA TYR A 110 -14.55 -1.33 13.84
C TYR A 110 -13.95 -2.72 13.52
N LYS A 111 -12.83 -3.06 14.18
CA LYS A 111 -12.00 -4.26 13.91
C LYS A 111 -11.35 -4.30 12.52
N GLY A 112 -11.30 -3.18 11.81
CA GLY A 112 -10.55 -3.08 10.55
C GLY A 112 -9.06 -3.32 10.75
N GLN A 113 -8.39 -3.77 9.68
CA GLN A 113 -6.98 -4.19 9.72
C GLN A 113 -6.14 -3.42 8.71
N VAL A 114 -4.85 -3.28 9.03
CA VAL A 114 -3.81 -2.85 8.07
C VAL A 114 -2.90 -4.03 7.79
N ALA A 115 -2.77 -4.42 6.53
CA ALA A 115 -1.82 -5.43 6.08
C ALA A 115 -0.67 -4.74 5.34
N ILE A 116 0.57 -4.93 5.80
CA ILE A 116 1.75 -4.35 5.17
C ILE A 116 2.69 -5.46 4.73
N THR A 117 3.01 -5.50 3.44
CA THR A 117 4.01 -6.44 2.91
C THR A 117 5.35 -5.73 2.86
N VAL A 118 6.38 -6.26 3.52
CA VAL A 118 7.74 -5.70 3.50
C VAL A 118 8.73 -6.68 2.91
N VAL A 119 9.86 -6.17 2.40
CA VAL A 119 10.96 -7.03 1.95
C VAL A 119 11.64 -7.63 3.17
N ASN A 120 11.61 -8.96 3.29
CA ASN A 120 12.35 -9.70 4.29
C ASN A 120 13.68 -10.17 3.68
N SER A 121 14.74 -9.39 3.88
CA SER A 121 16.10 -9.76 3.49
C SER A 121 17.11 -9.18 4.47
N PRO A 122 18.35 -9.71 4.54
CA PRO A 122 19.39 -9.14 5.41
C PRO A 122 19.63 -7.64 5.19
N HIS A 123 19.38 -7.15 3.97
CA HIS A 123 19.52 -5.73 3.65
C HIS A 123 18.47 -4.82 4.31
N TYR A 124 17.33 -5.38 4.73
CA TYR A 124 16.21 -4.68 5.36
C TYR A 124 15.97 -5.13 6.81
N ASP A 125 16.86 -5.94 7.38
CA ASP A 125 16.72 -6.38 8.75
C ASP A 125 16.73 -5.17 9.71
N GLY A 126 15.78 -5.14 10.64
CA GLY A 126 15.51 -4.01 11.53
C GLY A 126 15.10 -2.68 10.85
N ALA A 127 15.05 -2.60 9.51
CA ALA A 127 14.84 -1.34 8.79
C ALA A 127 13.42 -0.78 8.96
N PHE A 128 12.44 -1.65 9.21
CA PHE A 128 11.04 -1.27 9.35
C PHE A 128 10.59 -1.11 10.79
N ASP A 129 11.17 -1.86 11.75
CA ASP A 129 10.80 -1.85 13.18
C ASP A 129 9.27 -1.77 13.37
N MET A 130 8.60 -2.80 12.85
CA MET A 130 7.12 -2.85 12.69
C MET A 130 6.42 -2.82 14.05
N ASP A 131 6.99 -3.47 15.06
CA ASP A 131 6.45 -3.48 16.42
C ASP A 131 6.40 -2.07 17.02
N SER A 132 7.48 -1.30 16.88
CA SER A 132 7.51 0.09 17.36
C SER A 132 6.56 0.98 16.56
N ALA A 133 6.47 0.76 15.24
CA ALA A 133 5.56 1.53 14.38
C ALA A 133 4.08 1.25 14.73
N ALA A 134 3.72 -0.01 14.99
CA ALA A 134 2.38 -0.43 15.42
C ALA A 134 2.04 0.16 16.80
N LYS A 135 2.91 -0.07 17.80
CA LYS A 135 2.73 0.43 19.17
C LYS A 135 2.55 1.94 19.22
N ARG A 136 3.35 2.70 18.47
CA ARG A 136 3.27 4.18 18.44
C ARG A 136 1.96 4.71 17.88
N ASN A 137 1.27 3.93 17.05
CA ASN A 137 -0.01 4.32 16.45
C ASN A 137 -1.21 3.58 17.08
N GLY A 138 -1.02 2.90 18.23
CA GLY A 138 -2.11 2.25 18.96
C GLY A 138 -2.60 0.93 18.36
N TYR A 139 -1.82 0.30 17.48
CA TYR A 139 -2.13 -1.02 16.94
C TYR A 139 -1.62 -2.12 17.87
N GLU A 140 -2.28 -3.28 17.79
CA GLU A 140 -1.76 -4.52 18.35
C GLU A 140 -0.44 -4.93 17.67
N PRO A 141 0.41 -5.73 18.35
CA PRO A 141 1.61 -6.29 17.73
C PRO A 141 1.28 -6.99 16.40
N PRO A 142 2.01 -6.70 15.32
CA PRO A 142 1.75 -7.27 14.02
C PRO A 142 1.99 -8.78 14.00
N ARG A 143 1.14 -9.52 13.28
CA ARG A 143 1.36 -10.93 12.97
C ARG A 143 1.99 -11.03 11.58
N ALA A 144 3.14 -11.70 11.48
CA ALA A 144 3.85 -11.87 10.23
C ALA A 144 3.46 -13.19 9.54
N HIS A 145 3.19 -13.11 8.25
CA HIS A 145 2.93 -14.27 7.38
C HIS A 145 3.78 -14.17 6.11
N PRO A 146 4.25 -15.30 5.55
CA PRO A 146 4.99 -15.27 4.30
C PRO A 146 4.09 -14.80 3.14
N PHE A 147 4.60 -13.90 2.30
CA PHE A 147 3.95 -13.49 1.07
C PHE A 147 4.51 -14.30 -0.10
N LYS A 148 3.65 -15.00 -0.84
CA LYS A 148 4.05 -15.81 -2.00
C LYS A 148 3.57 -15.13 -3.29
N PHE A 149 4.50 -14.73 -4.14
CA PHE A 149 4.18 -14.11 -5.42
C PHE A 149 3.35 -15.03 -6.33
N SER A 150 3.51 -16.36 -6.20
CA SER A 150 2.74 -17.36 -6.94
C SER A 150 1.24 -17.29 -6.68
N ASP A 151 0.83 -16.75 -5.53
CA ASP A 151 -0.58 -16.66 -5.14
C ASP A 151 -1.30 -15.53 -5.90
N TYR A 152 -0.56 -14.70 -6.66
CA TYR A 152 -1.06 -13.54 -7.40
C TYR A 152 -0.62 -13.56 -8.87
N PRO A 153 -1.29 -14.34 -9.74
CA PRO A 153 -0.95 -14.44 -11.16
C PRO A 153 -0.95 -13.07 -11.84
N GLY A 154 0.10 -12.77 -12.60
CA GLY A 154 0.25 -11.51 -13.34
C GLY A 154 0.70 -10.30 -12.51
N TYR A 155 0.91 -10.46 -11.20
CA TYR A 155 1.49 -9.40 -10.38
C TYR A 155 2.97 -9.19 -10.70
N THR A 156 3.34 -7.95 -11.06
CA THR A 156 4.73 -7.55 -11.25
C THR A 156 5.10 -6.46 -10.25
N HIS A 157 5.96 -6.79 -9.29
CA HIS A 157 6.48 -5.81 -8.34
C HIS A 157 7.39 -4.80 -9.04
N VAL A 158 7.02 -3.52 -9.01
CA VAL A 158 7.81 -2.41 -9.58
C VAL A 158 8.31 -1.51 -8.46
N LYS A 159 9.64 -1.41 -8.31
CA LYS A 159 10.28 -0.42 -7.41
C LYS A 159 10.31 0.94 -8.09
N ARG A 160 9.94 2.01 -7.39
CA ARG A 160 10.19 3.37 -7.89
C ARG A 160 11.57 3.86 -7.48
N LYS A 161 12.29 4.47 -8.43
CA LYS A 161 13.37 5.43 -8.15
C LYS A 161 12.72 6.80 -8.00
N ARG A 162 13.09 7.59 -6.99
CA ARG A 162 12.80 9.03 -7.02
C ARG A 162 13.59 9.60 -8.20
N THR A 163 12.90 10.16 -9.19
CA THR A 163 13.48 11.27 -9.94
C THR A 163 13.51 12.46 -8.98
N ALA A 164 14.68 13.07 -8.88
CA ALA A 164 14.98 14.21 -8.00
C ALA A 164 14.03 15.38 -8.25
#